data_AF-A0AAX6IH30-F1
#
_entry.id   AF-A0AAX6IH30-F1
#
_cell.length_a   1.000
_cell.length_b   1.000
_cell.length_c   1.000
_cell.angle_alpha   90.00
_cell.angle_beta   90.00
_cell.angle_gamma   90.00
#
_symmetry.space_group_name_H-M   'P 1'
#
loop_
_entity.id
_entity.type
_entity.pdbx_description
1 polymer ?
#
loop_
_entity_poly.entity_id
_entity_poly.type
_entity_poly.pdbx_seq_one_letter_code
_entity_poly.pdbx_strand_id
1 'polypeptide(L)' 'MYVMVVGMFVPPPAAGSFPLVKVHKIVDLSSSPDREAMWHLEVIEAYKLFYLPSLQ' A
#
# COMPACT_ATOMS: atom_id res chain seq x y z
N MET A 1 6.98 -8.57 12.40
CA MET A 1 5.71 -9.05 11.83
C MET A 1 5.43 -8.22 10.59
N TYR A 2 5.38 -8.84 9.43
CA TYR A 2 5.21 -8.16 8.15
C TYR A 2 3.88 -8.62 7.56
N VAL A 3 2.96 -7.68 7.35
CA VAL A 3 1.59 -7.99 6.95
C VAL A 3 1.20 -7.17 5.73
N MET A 4 0.43 -7.78 4.84
CA MET A 4 -0.27 -7.07 3.78
C MET A 4 -1.70 -6.75 4.24
N VAL A 5 -2.10 -5.50 4.10
CA VAL A 5 -3.44 -5.02 4.46
C VAL A 5 -4.15 -4.55 3.21
N VAL A 6 -5.37 -5.03 3.00
CA VAL A 6 -6.27 -4.54 1.96
C VAL A 6 -7.46 -3.88 2.63
N GLY A 7 -7.80 -2.67 2.22
CA GLY A 7 -8.87 -1.90 2.83
C GLY A 7 -9.19 -0.61 2.08
N MET A 8 -10.20 0.08 2.57
CA MET A 8 -10.61 1.38 2.04
C MET A 8 -9.69 2.49 2.59
N PHE A 9 -9.18 3.33 1.70
CA PHE A 9 -8.43 4.53 2.10
C PHE A 9 -9.36 5.56 2.73
N VAL A 10 -8.97 6.04 3.91
CA VAL A 10 -9.66 7.11 4.64
C VAL A 10 -8.70 8.30 4.72
N PRO A 11 -8.97 9.41 4.01
CA PRO A 11 -8.09 10.56 4.02
C PRO A 11 -8.01 11.19 5.42
N PRO A 12 -6.88 11.85 5.75
CA PRO A 12 -6.72 12.50 7.05
C PRO A 12 -7.81 13.56 7.29
N PRO A 13 -8.47 13.59 8.45
CA PRO A 13 -9.51 14.57 8.75
C PRO A 13 -8.98 16.00 8.96
N ALA A 14 -7.70 16.16 9.30
CA ALA A 14 -7.05 17.45 9.51
C ALA A 14 -5.57 17.41 9.13
N ALA A 15 -4.99 18.59 8.84
CA ALA A 15 -3.56 18.73 8.60
C ALA A 15 -2.76 18.25 9.83
N GLY A 16 -1.83 17.32 9.63
CA GLY A 16 -1.03 16.72 10.71
C GLY A 16 -1.58 15.41 11.27
N SER A 17 -2.76 14.96 10.83
CA SER A 17 -3.24 13.61 11.11
C SER A 17 -2.75 12.60 10.06
N PHE A 18 -2.66 11.32 10.44
CA PHE A 18 -2.24 10.26 9.53
C PHE A 18 -3.41 9.75 8.67
N PRO A 19 -3.16 9.35 7.41
CA PRO A 19 -4.15 8.61 6.64
C PRO A 19 -4.45 7.27 7.32
N LEU A 20 -5.71 6.84 7.25
CA LEU A 20 -6.16 5.57 7.82
C LEU A 20 -6.59 4.62 6.72
N VAL A 21 -6.51 3.32 7.00
CA VAL A 21 -7.06 2.27 6.13
C VAL A 21 -8.12 1.52 6.92
N LYS A 22 -9.37 1.54 6.45
CA LYS A 22 -10.43 0.68 7.00
C LYS A 22 -10.21 -0.74 6.49
N VAL A 23 -9.64 -1.57 7.36
CA VAL A 23 -9.21 -2.93 7.06
C VAL A 23 -10.38 -3.78 6.56
N HIS A 24 -10.22 -4.39 5.39
CA HIS A 24 -11.09 -5.45 4.88
C HIS A 24 -10.44 -6.84 5.02
N LYS A 25 -9.11 -6.92 4.82
CA LYS A 25 -8.34 -8.17 4.94
C LYS A 25 -6.92 -7.89 5.43
N ILE A 26 -6.39 -8.79 6.25
CA ILE A 26 -4.99 -8.82 6.68
C ILE A 26 -4.41 -10.20 6.34
N VAL A 27 -3.20 -10.21 5.78
CA VAL A 27 -2.45 -11.44 5.48
C VAL A 27 -1.07 -11.33 6.12
N ASP A 28 -0.67 -12.34 6.89
CA ASP A 28 0.68 -12.44 7.42
C ASP A 28 1.64 -12.95 6.33
N LEU A 29 2.72 -12.20 6.12
CA LEU A 29 3.76 -12.49 5.16
C LEU A 29 5.12 -12.72 5.83
N SER A 30 5.16 -12.84 7.17
CA SER A 30 6.40 -13.06 7.92
C SER A 30 7.14 -14.36 7.57
N SER A 31 6.47 -15.35 6.96
CA SER A 31 7.12 -16.56 6.44
C SER A 31 7.94 -16.35 5.16
N SER A 32 7.86 -15.17 4.54
CA SER A 32 8.47 -14.89 3.24
C SER A 32 9.27 -13.57 3.28
N PRO A 33 10.55 -13.60 3.68
CA PRO A 33 11.34 -12.39 3.96
C PRO A 33 11.53 -11.48 2.74
N ASP A 34 11.57 -12.04 1.53
CA ASP A 34 11.77 -11.28 0.30
C ASP A 34 10.57 -10.41 -0.09
N ARG A 35 9.41 -10.61 0.56
CA ARG A 35 8.17 -9.89 0.23
C ARG A 35 8.26 -8.39 0.46
N GLU A 36 9.05 -7.96 1.44
CA GLU A 36 9.23 -6.53 1.70
C GLU A 36 9.98 -5.84 0.56
N ALA A 37 11.07 -6.43 0.07
CA ALA A 37 11.80 -5.91 -1.08
C ALA A 37 10.95 -5.93 -2.36
N MET A 38 10.19 -7.02 -2.59
CA MET A 38 9.33 -7.14 -3.76
C MET A 38 8.21 -6.10 -3.77
N TRP A 39 7.61 -5.81 -2.61
CA TRP A 39 6.54 -4.81 -2.47
C TRP A 39 6.96 -3.44 -3.01
N HIS A 40 8.19 -3.02 -2.78
CA HIS A 40 8.69 -1.75 -3.30
C HIS A 40 8.72 -1.72 -4.83
N LEU A 41 9.13 -2.82 -5.48
CA LEU A 41 9.15 -2.91 -6.94
C LEU A 41 7.72 -2.92 -7.50
N GLU A 42 6.82 -3.69 -6.88
CA GLU A 42 5.41 -3.79 -7.26
C GLU A 42 4.71 -2.42 -7.20
N VAL A 43 4.96 -1.62 -6.15
CA VAL A 43 4.39 -0.27 -6.03
C VAL A 43 4.91 0.67 -7.12
N ILE A 44 6.21 0.64 -7.41
CA ILE A 44 6.81 1.47 -8.46
C ILE A 44 6.23 1.11 -9.82
N GLU A 45 6.10 -0.18 -10.11
CA GLU A 45 5.53 -0.67 -11.37
C GLU A 45 4.05 -0.29 -11.50
N ALA A 46 3.24 -0.51 -10.45
CA ALA A 46 1.84 -0.10 -10.44
C ALA A 46 1.67 1.41 -10.63
N TYR A 47 2.52 2.23 -10.00
CA TYR A 47 2.49 3.67 -10.19
C TYR A 47 2.75 4.07 -11.64
N LYS A 48 3.78 3.47 -12.26
CA LYS A 48 4.13 3.71 -13.67
C LYS A 48 3.04 3.27 -14.64
N LEU A 49 2.33 2.18 -14.34
CA LEU A 49 1.29 1.66 -15.21
C LEU A 49 -0.03 2.44 -15.10
N PHE A 50 -0.43 2.80 -13.88
CA PHE A 50 -1.79 3.31 -13.64
C PHE A 50 -1.88 4.81 -13.37
N TYR A 51 -0.81 5.46 -12.90
CA TYR A 51 -0.87 6.85 -12.44
C TYR A 51 0.02 7.80 -13.24
N LEU A 52 1.14 7.32 -13.77
CA LEU A 52 2.02 8.14 -14.61
C LEU A 52 1.40 8.48 -15.99
N PRO A 53 0.74 7.56 -16.72
CA PRO A 53 0.17 7.88 -18.03
C PRO A 53 -1.03 8.83 -17.95
N SER A 54 -1.71 8.89 -16.79
CA SER A 54 -2.84 9.79 -16.54
C SER A 54 -2.43 11.23 -16.21
N LEU A 55 -1.13 11.52 -16.14
CA LEU A 55 -0.59 12.87 -15.89
C LEU A 55 -0.12 13.58 -17.18
N GLN A 56 -0.30 12.97 -18.36
CA GLN A 56 -0.07 13.57 -19.68
C GLN A 56 -1.38 14.02 -20.31
#